data_AF-A0A4E0RAM6-F1
#
_entry.id   AF-A0A4E0RAM6-F1
#
_cell.length_a   1.000
_cell.length_b   1.000
_cell.length_c   1.000
_cell.angle_alpha   90.00
_cell.angle_beta   90.00
_cell.angle_gamma   90.00
#
_symmetry.space_group_name_H-M   'P 1'
#
loop_
_entity.id
_entity.type
_entity.pdbx_description
1 polymer ?
#
loop_
_entity_poly.entity_id
_entity_poly.type
_entity_poly.pdbx_seq_one_letter_code
_entity_poly.pdbx_strand_id
1 'polypeptide(L)'
;MKHFIIIVMGIMILAVAEKDTQVDEQFHLNNNRLLIHSKLLEHGVLNKYRQTVHVSHTCDLQIDGEVYPVVDIRELVKGAVVPRGVNHIVVLNSSLKPVQKIHYFTERPLYCIGNQLYLYGDLMIDGLEPEGNVLQFSEQGRRVILFSIEANDLPIQKNYN
;
A
#
# COMPACT_ATOMS: atom_id res chain seq x y z
N MET A 1 -24.44 -63.79 34.38
CA MET A 1 -24.21 -63.44 32.97
C MET A 1 -24.07 -61.93 32.87
N LYS A 2 -22.92 -61.47 32.33
CA LYS A 2 -22.66 -60.17 31.65
C LYS A 2 -22.90 -58.90 32.50
N HIS A 3 -21.88 -58.28 33.08
CA HIS A 3 -20.97 -57.28 32.46
C HIS A 3 -21.72 -56.25 31.59
N PHE A 4 -21.68 -54.97 31.98
CA PHE A 4 -21.01 -53.92 31.20
C PHE A 4 -20.91 -52.61 32.01
N ILE A 5 -19.67 -52.26 32.32
CA ILE A 5 -19.22 -50.96 32.81
C ILE A 5 -19.14 -50.04 31.59
N ILE A 6 -19.75 -48.86 31.63
CA ILE A 6 -19.49 -47.79 30.66
C ILE A 6 -18.86 -46.63 31.43
N ILE A 7 -17.53 -46.59 31.37
CA ILE A 7 -16.72 -45.43 31.77
C ILE A 7 -16.97 -44.35 30.71
N VAL A 8 -17.65 -43.28 31.08
CA VAL A 8 -17.74 -42.06 30.26
C VAL A 8 -16.39 -41.34 30.41
N MET A 9 -15.47 -41.65 29.50
CA MET A 9 -14.18 -41.00 29.41
C MET A 9 -14.37 -39.67 28.68
N GLY A 10 -14.39 -38.58 29.44
CA GLY A 10 -14.51 -37.22 28.94
C GLY A 10 -13.31 -36.87 28.06
N ILE A 11 -13.56 -36.61 26.79
CA ILE A 11 -12.58 -36.02 25.88
C ILE A 11 -12.61 -34.51 26.14
N MET A 12 -11.68 -34.03 26.96
CA MET A 12 -11.34 -32.61 27.01
C MET A 12 -10.59 -32.29 25.71
N ILE A 13 -11.29 -31.69 24.75
CA ILE A 13 -10.65 -31.09 23.58
C ILE A 13 -9.98 -29.81 24.08
N LEU A 14 -8.66 -29.85 24.26
CA LEU A 14 -7.85 -28.62 24.34
C LEU A 14 -7.95 -27.92 22.99
N ALA A 15 -8.66 -26.80 22.95
CA ALA A 15 -8.54 -25.84 21.87
C ALA A 15 -7.18 -25.14 22.02
N VAL A 16 -6.21 -25.53 21.18
CA VAL A 16 -4.98 -24.77 20.99
C VAL A 16 -5.33 -23.59 20.09
N ALA A 17 -5.28 -22.38 20.66
CA ALA A 17 -5.42 -21.14 19.91
C ALA A 17 -4.13 -20.89 19.12
N GLU A 18 -4.15 -21.15 17.81
CA GLU A 18 -3.12 -20.67 16.89
C GLU A 18 -3.30 -19.16 16.72
N LYS A 19 -2.48 -18.40 17.43
CA LYS A 19 -2.36 -16.96 17.31
C LYS A 19 -0.92 -16.68 16.90
N ASP A 20 -0.61 -16.77 15.60
CA ASP A 20 0.63 -16.24 15.00
C ASP A 20 0.61 -16.38 13.46
N THR A 21 -0.20 -15.58 12.76
CA THR A 21 -0.21 -15.55 11.28
C THR A 21 -0.47 -14.15 10.73
N GLN A 22 0.17 -13.16 11.33
CA GLN A 22 0.11 -11.77 10.85
C GLN A 22 1.51 -11.16 10.64
N VAL A 23 2.55 -11.75 11.22
CA VAL A 23 3.92 -11.18 11.17
C VAL A 23 4.68 -11.59 9.90
N ASP A 24 4.35 -12.73 9.28
CA ASP A 24 5.08 -13.24 8.11
C ASP A 24 4.69 -12.58 6.78
N GLU A 25 3.40 -12.23 6.56
CA GLU A 25 2.97 -11.63 5.28
C GLU A 25 3.55 -10.22 5.06
N GLN A 26 3.69 -9.43 6.12
CA GLN A 26 4.22 -8.06 6.05
C GLN A 26 5.73 -8.06 5.67
N PHE A 27 6.51 -9.01 6.16
CA PHE A 27 7.93 -9.15 5.83
C PHE A 27 8.15 -9.62 4.37
N HIS A 28 7.19 -10.37 3.81
CA HIS A 28 7.26 -10.88 2.45
C HIS A 28 6.99 -9.82 1.36
N LEU A 29 6.29 -8.73 1.67
CA LEU A 29 5.98 -7.66 0.72
C LEU A 29 7.20 -6.85 0.29
N ASN A 30 8.08 -6.52 1.23
CA ASN A 30 9.21 -5.61 1.02
C ASN A 30 10.22 -6.11 -0.04
N ASN A 31 10.15 -7.38 -0.45
CA ASN A 31 11.04 -7.94 -1.47
C ASN A 31 10.35 -8.81 -2.55
N ASN A 32 9.02 -8.98 -2.52
CA ASN A 32 8.34 -9.84 -3.49
C ASN A 32 7.69 -9.05 -4.62
N ARG A 33 8.53 -8.37 -5.42
CA ARG A 33 8.13 -7.66 -6.63
C ARG A 33 7.27 -8.52 -7.58
N LEU A 34 7.55 -9.83 -7.64
CA LEU A 34 6.79 -10.77 -8.49
C LEU A 34 5.35 -10.98 -7.97
N LEU A 35 5.18 -11.14 -6.66
CA LEU A 35 3.87 -11.23 -6.02
C LEU A 35 3.07 -9.94 -6.18
N ILE A 36 3.69 -8.79 -5.93
CA ILE A 36 3.04 -7.50 -6.13
C ILE A 36 2.61 -7.35 -7.59
N HIS A 37 3.51 -7.62 -8.55
CA HIS A 37 3.19 -7.54 -9.96
C HIS A 37 2.04 -8.48 -10.37
N SER A 38 2.04 -9.73 -9.90
CA SER A 38 0.99 -10.69 -10.23
C SER A 38 -0.36 -10.26 -9.68
N LYS A 39 -0.41 -9.75 -8.45
CA LYS A 39 -1.64 -9.22 -7.83
C LYS A 39 -2.18 -7.97 -8.52
N LEU A 40 -1.29 -7.05 -8.90
CA LEU A 40 -1.69 -5.87 -9.66
C LEU A 40 -2.25 -6.23 -11.05
N LEU A 41 -1.71 -7.28 -11.69
CA LEU A 41 -2.25 -7.80 -12.94
C LEU A 41 -3.61 -8.50 -12.75
N GLU A 42 -3.73 -9.34 -11.72
CA GLU A 42 -4.97 -10.04 -11.33
C GLU A 42 -6.12 -9.03 -11.09
N HIS A 43 -5.83 -7.92 -10.42
CA HIS A 43 -6.79 -6.88 -10.12
C HIS A 43 -6.98 -5.83 -11.23
N GLY A 44 -6.36 -6.02 -12.41
CA GLY A 44 -6.52 -5.14 -13.56
C GLY A 44 -5.92 -3.74 -13.40
N VAL A 45 -5.01 -3.56 -12.42
CA VAL A 45 -4.30 -2.29 -12.21
C VAL A 45 -3.29 -2.04 -13.33
N LEU A 46 -2.60 -3.11 -13.75
CA LEU A 46 -1.68 -3.13 -14.88
C LEU A 46 -2.43 -3.39 -16.19
N ASN A 47 -2.00 -2.73 -17.25
CA ASN A 47 -2.56 -2.89 -18.58
C ASN A 47 -1.78 -3.96 -19.36
N LYS A 48 -2.44 -5.06 -19.73
CA LYS A 48 -1.84 -6.18 -20.48
C LYS A 48 -1.21 -5.80 -21.84
N TYR A 49 -1.62 -4.67 -22.42
CA TYR A 49 -1.08 -4.17 -23.69
C TYR A 49 0.13 -3.25 -23.50
N ARG A 50 0.47 -2.90 -22.27
CA ARG A 50 1.68 -2.14 -21.92
C ARG A 50 2.76 -3.07 -21.40
N GLN A 51 3.96 -2.53 -21.24
CA GLN A 51 5.08 -3.24 -20.62
C GLN A 51 5.38 -2.59 -19.27
N THR A 52 5.23 -3.36 -18.19
CA THR A 52 5.65 -2.91 -16.87
C THR A 52 7.18 -2.88 -16.81
N VAL A 53 7.75 -1.70 -16.57
CA VAL A 53 9.21 -1.51 -16.48
C VAL A 53 9.67 -1.18 -15.06
N HIS A 54 8.78 -0.72 -14.21
CA HIS A 54 9.03 -0.46 -12.80
C HIS A 54 7.86 -0.96 -11.95
N VAL A 55 8.18 -1.69 -10.88
CA VAL A 55 7.30 -2.02 -9.76
C VAL A 55 8.19 -2.00 -8.54
N SER A 56 7.91 -1.09 -7.61
CA SER A 56 8.65 -0.99 -6.36
C SER A 56 7.68 -0.74 -5.22
N HIS A 57 7.78 -1.54 -4.16
CA HIS A 57 7.28 -1.11 -2.86
C HIS A 57 8.08 0.14 -2.45
N THR A 58 7.37 1.18 -2.00
CA THR A 58 7.98 2.45 -1.59
C THR A 58 8.00 2.57 -0.07
N CYS A 59 6.86 2.34 0.57
CA CYS A 59 6.69 2.41 2.01
C CYS A 59 5.34 1.82 2.42
N ASP A 60 5.11 1.76 3.73
CA ASP A 60 3.86 1.29 4.34
C ASP A 60 3.14 2.47 5.01
N LEU A 61 1.89 2.70 4.64
CA LEU A 61 0.99 3.63 5.34
C LEU A 61 0.35 2.95 6.54
N GLN A 62 0.13 3.70 7.61
CA GLN A 62 -0.62 3.30 8.79
C GLN A 62 -1.96 4.05 8.77
N ILE A 63 -3.06 3.36 8.45
CA ILE A 63 -4.39 3.95 8.31
C ILE A 63 -5.36 3.16 9.17
N ASP A 64 -6.05 3.83 10.09
CA ASP A 64 -7.04 3.21 11.00
C ASP A 64 -6.49 1.99 11.79
N GLY A 65 -5.18 1.97 12.08
CA GLY A 65 -4.51 0.88 12.79
C GLY A 65 -4.05 -0.28 11.91
N GLU A 66 -4.29 -0.22 10.60
CA GLU A 66 -3.95 -1.24 9.61
C GLU A 66 -2.84 -0.75 8.68
N VAL A 67 -2.11 -1.71 8.08
CA VAL A 67 -1.00 -1.42 7.19
C VAL A 67 -1.41 -1.48 5.72
N TYR A 68 -1.01 -0.47 4.96
CA TYR A 68 -1.33 -0.32 3.54
C TYR A 68 -0.05 -0.11 2.73
N PRO A 69 0.43 -1.14 2.00
CA PRO A 69 1.60 -1.03 1.15
C PRO A 69 1.40 -0.02 0.01
N VAL A 70 2.37 0.87 -0.18
CA VAL A 70 2.42 1.82 -1.30
C VAL A 70 3.38 1.31 -2.36
N VAL A 71 2.90 1.20 -3.60
CA VAL A 71 3.67 0.69 -4.73
C VAL A 71 3.77 1.74 -5.82
N ASP A 72 5.00 2.04 -6.24
CA ASP A 72 5.31 2.83 -7.43
C ASP A 72 5.38 1.92 -8.66
N ILE A 73 4.69 2.31 -9.73
CA ILE A 73 4.56 1.55 -10.96
C ILE A 73 4.85 2.46 -12.15
N ARG A 74 5.61 1.92 -13.11
CA ARG A 74 5.76 2.51 -14.45
C ARG A 74 5.51 1.49 -15.53
N GLU A 75 4.63 1.86 -16.46
CA GLU A 75 4.34 1.11 -17.69
C GLU A 75 4.78 1.91 -18.92
N LEU A 76 5.22 1.23 -19.98
CA LEU A 76 5.46 1.82 -21.30
C LEU A 76 4.43 1.34 -22.31
N VAL A 77 3.93 2.25 -23.13
CA VAL A 77 3.08 1.91 -24.28
C VAL A 77 3.93 1.25 -25.36
N LYS A 78 3.59 0.01 -25.73
CA LYS A 78 4.28 -0.75 -26.77
C LYS A 78 4.04 -0.11 -28.16
N GLY A 79 5.07 -0.09 -29.00
CA GLY A 79 4.96 0.36 -30.40
C GLY A 79 4.82 1.88 -30.60
N ALA A 80 4.92 2.69 -29.55
CA ALA A 80 4.96 4.14 -29.70
C ALA A 80 6.33 4.57 -30.24
N VAL A 81 6.35 5.44 -31.26
CA VAL A 81 7.59 6.00 -31.85
C VAL A 81 8.43 6.74 -30.80
N VAL A 82 7.77 7.35 -29.81
CA VAL A 82 8.38 7.94 -28.62
C VAL A 82 7.83 7.18 -27.40
N PRO A 83 8.68 6.66 -26.50
CA PRO A 83 8.23 5.95 -25.31
C PRO A 83 7.30 6.82 -24.46
N ARG A 84 6.02 6.44 -24.37
CA ARG A 84 5.06 7.07 -23.47
C ARG A 84 4.96 6.26 -22.19
N GLY A 85 5.47 6.84 -21.11
CA GLY A 85 5.36 6.28 -19.77
C GLY A 85 4.00 6.60 -19.16
N VAL A 86 3.44 5.64 -18.44
CA VAL A 86 2.30 5.86 -17.55
C VAL A 86 2.76 5.45 -16.16
N ASN A 87 2.75 6.40 -15.23
CA ASN A 87 3.18 6.16 -13.86
C ASN A 87 1.96 6.16 -12.92
N HIS A 88 2.00 5.30 -11.92
CA HIS A 88 0.97 5.22 -10.90
C HIS A 88 1.58 4.98 -9.53
N ILE A 89 1.01 5.64 -8.53
CA ILE A 89 1.08 5.23 -7.13
C ILE A 89 -0.14 4.36 -6.86
N VAL A 90 0.07 3.19 -6.26
CA VAL A 90 -1.01 2.26 -5.89
C VAL A 90 -0.92 1.97 -4.41
N VAL A 91 -2.03 2.18 -3.70
CA VAL A 91 -2.18 1.79 -2.30
C VAL A 91 -2.91 0.46 -2.26
N LEU A 92 -2.32 -0.51 -1.58
CA LEU A 92 -2.85 -1.85 -1.38
C LEU A 92 -3.35 -2.01 0.05
N ASN A 93 -4.35 -2.86 0.28
CA ASN A 93 -4.66 -3.35 1.63
C ASN A 93 -3.78 -4.56 2.00
N SER A 94 -3.97 -5.11 3.21
CA SER A 94 -3.25 -6.28 3.70
C SER A 94 -3.38 -7.52 2.80
N SER A 95 -4.49 -7.66 2.07
CA SER A 95 -4.69 -8.75 1.09
C SER A 95 -4.13 -8.45 -0.31
N LEU A 96 -3.31 -7.41 -0.46
CA LEU A 96 -2.74 -6.93 -1.75
C LEU A 96 -3.78 -6.50 -2.78
N LYS A 97 -4.98 -6.14 -2.33
CA LYS A 97 -6.03 -5.59 -3.18
C LYS A 97 -5.84 -4.08 -3.29
N PRO A 98 -5.89 -3.49 -4.50
CA PRO A 98 -5.81 -2.04 -4.67
C PRO A 98 -7.01 -1.37 -4.02
N VAL A 99 -6.73 -0.39 -3.16
CA VAL A 99 -7.74 0.50 -2.57
C VAL A 99 -7.68 1.90 -3.19
N GLN A 100 -6.53 2.30 -3.72
CA GLN A 100 -6.37 3.56 -4.42
C GLN A 100 -5.34 3.49 -5.54
N LYS A 101 -5.58 4.24 -6.62
CA LYS A 101 -4.68 4.37 -7.77
C LYS A 101 -4.58 5.84 -8.16
N ILE A 102 -3.39 6.41 -8.11
CA ILE A 102 -3.12 7.82 -8.38
C ILE A 102 -2.14 7.91 -9.53
N HIS A 103 -2.46 8.71 -10.54
CA HIS A 103 -1.58 8.97 -11.67
C HIS A 103 -0.64 10.12 -11.32
N TYR A 104 0.60 10.04 -11.78
CA TYR A 104 1.56 11.14 -11.64
C TYR A 104 2.44 11.27 -12.89
N PHE A 105 3.00 12.44 -13.11
CA PHE A 105 3.90 12.70 -14.23
C PHE A 105 5.35 12.74 -13.77
N THR A 106 5.65 13.59 -12.79
CA THR A 106 7.00 13.73 -12.24
C THR A 106 7.08 13.44 -10.74
N GLU A 107 5.94 13.30 -10.08
CA GLU A 107 5.78 13.44 -8.63
C GLU A 107 5.95 12.12 -7.89
N ARG A 108 7.15 11.55 -7.96
CA ARG A 108 7.43 10.19 -7.45
C ARG A 108 7.20 10.09 -5.94
N PRO A 109 6.69 8.95 -5.46
CA PRO A 109 6.59 8.70 -4.03
C PRO A 109 7.99 8.56 -3.41
N LEU A 110 8.18 9.15 -2.23
CA LEU A 110 9.45 9.15 -1.51
C LEU A 110 9.39 8.24 -0.28
N TYR A 111 8.52 8.56 0.68
CA TYR A 111 8.39 7.82 1.93
C TYR A 111 7.03 8.08 2.59
N CYS A 112 6.71 7.28 3.61
CA CYS A 112 5.48 7.38 4.39
C CYS A 112 5.77 7.79 5.83
N ILE A 113 4.90 8.60 6.44
CA ILE A 113 4.84 8.85 7.88
C ILE A 113 3.38 8.72 8.33
N GLY A 114 3.06 7.73 9.16
CA GLY A 114 1.69 7.46 9.57
C GLY A 114 0.79 7.21 8.34
N ASN A 115 -0.29 7.98 8.21
CA ASN A 115 -1.20 7.90 7.07
C ASN A 115 -0.86 8.87 5.91
N GLN A 116 0.37 9.40 5.87
CA GLN A 116 0.82 10.37 4.89
C GLN A 116 1.89 9.80 3.98
N LEU A 117 1.75 10.02 2.67
CA LEU A 117 2.75 9.75 1.63
C LEU A 117 3.34 11.06 1.14
N TYR A 118 4.65 11.17 1.23
CA TYR A 118 5.42 12.32 0.77
C TYR A 118 5.92 12.07 -0.65
N LEU A 119 5.77 13.08 -1.51
CA LEU A 119 6.11 13.03 -2.93
C LEU A 119 7.25 13.99 -3.25
N TYR A 120 7.95 13.70 -4.34
CA TYR A 120 8.87 14.65 -4.95
C TYR A 120 8.08 15.66 -5.80
N GLY A 121 8.06 16.94 -5.41
CA GLY A 121 7.32 17.97 -6.15
C GLY A 121 5.81 17.95 -5.92
N ASP A 122 5.12 18.93 -6.48
CA ASP A 122 3.68 19.13 -6.28
C ASP A 122 2.86 18.35 -7.30
N LEU A 123 2.07 17.41 -6.80
CA LEU A 123 1.11 16.63 -7.56
C LEU A 123 -0.16 17.43 -7.76
N MET A 124 -0.76 17.26 -8.94
CA MET A 124 -2.12 17.67 -9.23
C MET A 124 -2.96 16.41 -9.42
N ILE A 125 -4.09 16.32 -8.72
CA ILE A 125 -5.06 15.23 -8.91
C ILE A 125 -6.35 15.84 -9.44
N ASP A 126 -6.86 15.31 -10.56
CA ASP A 126 -8.12 15.77 -11.15
C ASP A 126 -9.26 15.79 -10.11
N GLY A 127 -9.84 16.97 -9.90
CA GLY A 127 -10.95 17.16 -8.96
C GLY A 127 -10.54 17.35 -7.50
N LEU A 128 -9.24 17.45 -7.20
CA LEU A 128 -8.68 17.77 -5.89
C LEU A 128 -7.84 19.05 -6.00
N GLU A 129 -8.32 20.12 -5.38
CA GLU A 129 -7.59 21.36 -5.17
C GLU A 129 -7.28 21.52 -3.67
N PRO A 130 -6.10 22.01 -3.27
CA PRO A 130 -4.99 22.50 -4.10
C PRO A 130 -4.01 21.40 -4.54
N GLU A 131 -3.07 21.75 -5.43
CA GLU A 131 -1.84 20.97 -5.69
C GLU A 131 -1.00 20.82 -4.42
N GLY A 132 -0.19 19.75 -4.33
CA GLY A 132 0.71 19.58 -3.20
C GLY A 132 1.56 18.32 -3.25
N ASN A 133 2.47 18.19 -2.28
CA ASN A 133 3.46 17.12 -2.23
C ASN A 133 3.21 16.11 -1.10
N VAL A 134 2.08 16.21 -0.39
CA VAL A 134 1.69 15.24 0.65
C VAL A 134 0.28 14.75 0.41
N LEU A 135 0.16 13.43 0.27
CA LEU A 135 -1.11 12.73 0.22
C LEU A 135 -1.42 12.14 1.59
N GLN A 136 -2.53 12.56 2.20
CA GLN A 136 -3.04 11.96 3.42
C GLN A 136 -4.23 11.05 3.12
N PHE A 137 -4.18 9.84 3.67
CA PHE A 137 -5.17 8.80 3.43
C PHE A 137 -6.02 8.55 4.66
N SER A 138 -7.32 8.32 4.46
CA SER A 138 -8.25 7.92 5.52
C SER A 138 -9.32 6.98 4.95
N GLU A 139 -10.22 6.49 5.81
CA GLU A 139 -11.34 5.63 5.40
C GLU A 139 -10.83 4.39 4.64
N GLN A 140 -9.91 3.65 5.27
CA GLN A 140 -9.26 2.46 4.70
C GLN A 140 -8.58 2.73 3.34
N GLY A 141 -7.97 3.90 3.20
CA GLY A 141 -7.23 4.33 2.02
C GLY A 141 -8.09 4.84 0.86
N ARG A 142 -9.41 4.91 1.02
CA ARG A 142 -10.33 5.36 -0.04
C ARG A 142 -10.41 6.86 -0.17
N ARG A 143 -10.29 7.57 0.95
CA ARG A 143 -10.30 9.02 0.97
C ARG A 143 -8.87 9.54 0.93
N VAL A 144 -8.64 10.50 0.04
CA VAL A 144 -7.34 11.15 -0.16
C VAL A 144 -7.54 12.64 -0.02
N ILE A 145 -6.68 13.27 0.77
CA ILE A 145 -6.54 14.72 0.86
C ILE A 145 -5.13 15.06 0.39
N LEU A 146 -5.02 16.11 -0.41
CA LEU A 146 -3.77 16.62 -0.94
C LEU A 146 -3.47 17.97 -0.28
N PHE A 147 -2.25 18.16 0.20
CA PHE A 147 -1.77 19.44 0.68
C PHE A 147 -0.26 19.56 0.47
N SER A 148 0.25 20.78 0.61
CA SER A 148 1.67 21.10 0.41
C SER A 148 2.39 21.29 1.74
N ILE A 149 3.63 20.79 1.80
CA ILE A 149 4.62 21.06 2.85
C ILE A 149 5.89 21.57 2.19
N GLU A 150 6.37 22.73 2.63
CA GLU A 150 7.70 23.27 2.33
C GLU A 150 8.77 22.50 3.12
N ALA A 151 9.24 21.37 2.58
CA ALA A 151 10.20 20.49 3.28
C ALA A 151 11.62 21.08 3.43
N ASN A 152 11.91 22.19 2.74
CA ASN A 152 13.20 22.89 2.81
C ASN A 152 13.20 24.05 3.81
N ASP A 153 12.06 24.36 4.41
CA ASP A 153 12.02 25.39 5.44
C ASP A 153 12.75 24.90 6.68
N LEU A 154 13.72 25.69 7.13
CA LEU A 154 14.37 25.46 8.41
C LEU A 154 13.31 25.51 9.51
N PRO A 155 13.36 24.62 10.51
CA PRO A 155 12.45 24.70 11.64
C PRO A 155 12.56 26.11 12.23
N ILE A 156 11.44 26.83 12.28
CA ILE A 156 11.36 28.11 12.97
C ILE A 156 11.77 27.82 14.41
N GLN A 157 12.91 28.36 14.85
CA GLN A 157 13.32 28.27 16.25
C GLN A 157 12.19 28.88 17.09
N LYS A 158 11.37 28.03 17.72
CA LYS A 158 10.47 28.48 18.77
C LYS A 158 11.39 28.95 19.89
N ASN A 159 11.47 30.27 20.06
CA ASN A 159 12.10 30.86 21.24
C ASN A 159 11.34 30.32 22.45
N TYR A 160 11.95 29.35 23.15
CA TYR A 160 11.49 28.93 24.46
C TYR A 160 11.85 30.06 25.43
N ASN A 161 10.93 31.00 25.59
CA ASN A 161 10.95 31.97 26.70
C ASN A 161 10.39 31.31 27.96
#